data_AF-T0LS91-F1
#
_entry.id   AF-T0LS91-F1
#
_cell.length_a   1.000
_cell.length_b   1.000
_cell.length_c   1.000
_cell.angle_alpha   90.00
_cell.angle_beta   90.00
_cell.angle_gamma   90.00
#
_symmetry.space_group_name_H-M   'P 1'
#
loop_
_entity.id
_entity.type
_entity.pdbx_description
1 polymer ?
#
loop_
_entity_poly.entity_id
_entity_poly.type
_entity_poly.pdbx_seq_one_letter_code
_entity_poly.pdbx_strand_id
1 'polypeptide(L)'
;MPWIRNRIARNMDVLGLFVGPRGSGKSYAALELAYTCDVTVNQNRVMFDVTDFVDYVVDGDLKKGNSVILDDAGVFMNARDWQTVRNKAVSIVAQSFRYRNLITFITVPKWNYIDAQTRGLINIFFEATKEQGVFKVKLPEPNPFRKGEDFLVYPRVQVPNLGYRARTITVKTVKFSLPPQWLIDSYEQKRDGEIRKKQKDVQRMLHTVSSKQKEEVKPKRKINPNSIKNLKHVNDRKIIDSNLERKRVISEKSLENL
;
A
#
# COMPACT_ATOMS: atom_id res chain seq x y z
N MET A 1 30.53 4.52 -1.87
CA MET A 1 30.29 3.33 -1.01
C MET A 1 31.00 2.08 -1.57
N PRO A 2 32.20 1.72 -1.08
CA PRO A 2 32.96 0.55 -1.58
C PRO A 2 32.23 -0.79 -1.44
N TRP A 3 31.46 -0.99 -0.36
CA TRP A 3 30.73 -2.24 -0.12
C TRP A 3 29.68 -2.54 -1.21
N ILE A 4 28.89 -1.53 -1.59
CA ILE A 4 27.88 -1.66 -2.67
C ILE A 4 28.57 -1.99 -4.01
N ARG A 5 29.63 -1.25 -4.35
CA ARG A 5 30.39 -1.49 -5.59
C ARG A 5 30.96 -2.90 -5.67
N ASN A 6 31.51 -3.40 -4.57
CA ASN A 6 32.05 -4.76 -4.48
C ASN A 6 30.96 -5.83 -4.66
N ARG A 7 29.75 -5.60 -4.15
CA ARG A 7 28.62 -6.53 -4.37
C ARG A 7 28.25 -6.61 -5.84
N ILE A 8 28.03 -5.46 -6.48
CA ILE A 8 27.69 -5.41 -7.90
C ILE A 8 28.79 -6.06 -8.75
N ALA A 9 30.07 -5.76 -8.47
CA ALA A 9 31.20 -6.39 -9.17
C ALA A 9 31.17 -7.92 -9.08
N ARG A 10 30.81 -8.47 -7.91
CA ARG A 10 30.66 -9.91 -7.64
C ARG A 10 29.33 -10.51 -8.10
N ASN A 11 28.57 -9.77 -8.91
CA ASN A 11 27.27 -10.17 -9.40
C ASN A 11 26.20 -10.42 -8.33
N MET A 12 26.28 -9.64 -7.24
CA MET A 12 25.30 -9.64 -6.17
C MET A 12 24.56 -8.30 -6.14
N ASP A 13 23.24 -8.37 -6.13
CA ASP A 13 22.35 -7.22 -6.03
C ASP A 13 22.42 -6.54 -4.64
N VAL A 14 21.81 -5.37 -4.56
CA VAL A 14 21.66 -4.63 -3.30
C VAL A 14 20.21 -4.20 -3.13
N LEU A 15 19.57 -4.69 -2.08
CA LEU A 15 18.27 -4.22 -1.61
C LEU A 15 18.43 -3.45 -0.29
N GLY A 16 18.21 -2.14 -0.35
CA GLY A 16 18.22 -1.26 0.82
C GLY A 16 16.81 -0.82 1.22
N LEU A 17 16.52 -0.83 2.52
CA LEU A 17 15.23 -0.37 3.05
C LEU A 17 15.41 0.83 3.99
N PHE A 18 14.68 1.91 3.72
CA PHE A 18 14.54 3.06 4.59
C PHE A 18 13.21 3.03 5.34
N VAL A 19 13.27 3.12 6.67
CA VAL A 19 12.10 3.05 7.55
C VAL A 19 12.03 4.25 8.48
N GLY A 20 10.83 4.81 8.65
CA GLY A 20 10.61 5.91 9.58
C GLY A 20 9.40 6.77 9.24
N PRO A 21 8.95 7.65 10.16
CA PRO A 21 7.76 8.47 9.96
C PRO A 21 7.90 9.43 8.77
N ARG A 22 6.77 10.00 8.31
CA ARG A 22 6.79 11.08 7.31
C ARG A 22 7.65 12.24 7.81
N GLY A 23 8.36 12.92 6.90
CA GLY A 23 9.25 14.04 7.24
C GLY A 23 10.65 13.64 7.74
N SER A 24 10.97 12.36 7.89
CA SER A 24 12.29 11.95 8.40
C SER A 24 13.45 12.01 7.39
N GLY A 25 13.19 12.39 6.14
CA GLY A 25 14.20 12.51 5.08
C GLY A 25 14.50 11.23 4.30
N LYS A 26 13.65 10.19 4.37
CA LYS A 26 13.87 8.89 3.69
C LYS A 26 14.02 9.02 2.18
N SER A 27 13.12 9.75 1.53
CA SER A 27 13.09 9.90 0.08
C SER A 27 14.38 10.55 -0.42
N TYR A 28 14.81 11.65 0.20
CA TYR A 28 16.07 12.32 -0.14
C TYR A 28 17.30 11.49 0.20
N ALA A 29 17.30 10.78 1.32
CA ALA A 29 18.40 9.87 1.67
C ALA A 29 18.53 8.71 0.67
N ALA A 30 17.40 8.14 0.22
CA ALA A 30 17.38 7.11 -0.82
C ALA A 30 17.86 7.65 -2.17
N LEU A 31 17.42 8.85 -2.55
CA LEU A 31 17.88 9.55 -3.76
C LEU A 31 19.37 9.85 -3.74
N GLU A 32 19.89 10.37 -2.63
CA GLU A 32 21.31 10.68 -2.51
C GLU A 32 22.17 9.41 -2.57
N LEU A 33 21.74 8.34 -1.88
CA LEU A 33 22.47 7.08 -1.91
C LEU A 33 22.41 6.43 -3.29
N ALA A 34 21.24 6.50 -3.97
CA ALA A 34 21.08 6.04 -5.35
C ALA A 34 22.01 6.78 -6.30
N TYR A 35 22.07 8.11 -6.22
CA TYR A 35 22.94 8.96 -7.04
C TYR A 35 24.43 8.70 -6.77
N THR A 36 24.79 8.51 -5.50
CA THR A 36 26.16 8.19 -5.09
C THR A 36 26.64 6.83 -5.64
N CYS A 37 25.71 5.89 -5.81
CA CYS A 37 26.00 4.58 -6.39
C CYS A 37 25.95 4.58 -7.92
N ASP A 38 25.02 5.34 -8.49
CA ASP A 38 24.74 5.46 -9.92
C ASP A 38 24.41 6.92 -10.27
N VAL A 39 25.39 7.63 -10.82
CA VAL A 39 25.26 9.05 -11.19
C VAL A 39 24.27 9.29 -12.35
N THR A 40 23.83 8.22 -13.03
CA THR A 40 22.87 8.31 -14.15
C THR A 40 21.40 8.21 -13.70
N VAL A 41 21.15 8.04 -12.39
CA VAL A 41 19.79 7.99 -11.85
C VAL A 41 19.04 9.28 -12.17
N ASN A 42 17.76 9.15 -12.52
CA ASN A 42 16.88 10.27 -12.86
C ASN A 42 15.47 9.98 -12.34
N GLN A 43 14.54 10.93 -12.52
CA GLN A 43 13.18 10.80 -12.00
C GLN A 43 12.42 9.58 -12.54
N ASN A 44 12.78 9.03 -13.71
CA ASN A 44 12.12 7.85 -14.26
C ASN A 44 12.47 6.58 -13.46
N ARG A 45 13.62 6.55 -12.79
CA ARG A 45 14.04 5.46 -11.91
C ARG A 45 13.51 5.57 -10.48
N VAL A 46 12.57 6.49 -10.24
CA VAL A 46 11.89 6.68 -8.96
C VAL A 46 10.40 6.43 -9.16
N MET A 47 9.85 5.43 -8.48
CA MET A 47 8.47 5.00 -8.65
C MET A 47 7.75 5.08 -7.31
N PHE A 48 6.47 5.42 -7.38
CA PHE A 48 5.59 5.55 -6.22
C PHE A 48 4.50 4.47 -6.20
N ASP A 49 4.49 3.62 -7.22
CA ASP A 49 3.63 2.45 -7.34
C ASP A 49 4.48 1.20 -7.57
N VAL A 50 4.00 0.08 -7.05
CA VAL A 50 4.70 -1.19 -7.13
C VAL A 50 4.54 -1.80 -8.52
N THR A 51 3.41 -1.60 -9.19
CA THR A 51 3.21 -2.11 -10.57
C THR A 51 4.16 -1.40 -11.52
N ASP A 52 4.18 -0.07 -11.48
CA ASP A 52 5.09 0.75 -12.32
C ASP A 52 6.55 0.37 -12.08
N PHE A 53 6.88 0.03 -10.84
CA PHE A 53 8.21 -0.41 -10.46
C PHE A 53 8.55 -1.78 -11.05
N VAL A 54 7.65 -2.76 -10.98
CA VAL A 54 7.83 -4.08 -11.61
C VAL A 54 8.00 -3.93 -13.11
N ASP A 55 7.08 -3.22 -13.76
CA ASP A 55 7.06 -3.05 -15.20
C ASP A 55 8.34 -2.38 -15.68
N TYR A 56 8.81 -1.34 -14.98
CA TYR A 56 10.06 -0.69 -15.33
C TYR A 56 11.29 -1.58 -15.08
N VAL A 57 11.28 -2.42 -14.04
CA VAL A 57 12.39 -3.35 -13.78
C VAL A 57 12.44 -4.45 -14.83
N VAL A 58 11.30 -4.88 -15.38
CA VAL A 58 11.21 -5.93 -16.40
C VAL A 58 11.42 -5.37 -17.81
N ASP A 59 10.81 -4.25 -18.16
CA ASP A 59 10.80 -3.74 -19.54
C ASP A 59 11.75 -2.56 -19.76
N GLY A 60 12.23 -1.93 -18.68
CA GLY A 60 13.16 -0.81 -18.77
C GLY A 60 14.55 -1.21 -19.24
N ASP A 61 15.21 -0.29 -19.95
CA ASP A 61 16.62 -0.38 -20.33
C ASP A 61 17.51 -0.10 -19.11
N LEU A 62 17.64 -1.12 -18.26
CA LEU A 62 18.46 -1.10 -17.05
C LEU A 62 19.69 -1.97 -17.21
N LYS A 63 20.84 -1.39 -16.87
CA LYS A 63 22.13 -2.06 -16.85
C LYS A 63 22.48 -2.48 -15.43
N LYS A 64 23.34 -3.50 -15.33
CA LYS A 64 23.95 -3.93 -14.08
C LYS A 64 24.51 -2.74 -13.31
N GLY A 65 24.13 -2.64 -12.03
CA GLY A 65 24.56 -1.55 -11.15
C GLY A 65 23.75 -0.27 -11.27
N ASN A 66 22.70 -0.20 -12.11
CA ASN A 66 21.79 0.94 -12.08
C ASN A 66 20.99 0.97 -10.78
N SER A 67 20.73 2.19 -10.30
CA SER A 67 19.93 2.43 -9.11
C SER A 67 18.47 2.66 -9.47
N VAL A 68 17.56 2.01 -8.75
CA VAL A 68 16.10 2.20 -8.83
C VAL A 68 15.52 2.41 -7.43
N ILE A 69 14.47 3.22 -7.33
CA ILE A 69 13.88 3.61 -6.06
C ILE A 69 12.37 3.36 -6.10
N LEU A 70 11.86 2.64 -5.10
CA LEU A 70 10.44 2.53 -4.80
C LEU A 70 10.14 3.37 -3.54
N ASP A 71 9.64 4.59 -3.75
CA ASP A 71 9.42 5.56 -2.69
C ASP A 71 7.98 5.55 -2.18
N ASP A 72 7.83 5.72 -0.86
CA ASP A 72 6.55 5.68 -0.13
C ASP A 72 5.71 4.41 -0.42
N ALA A 73 6.39 3.25 -0.49
CA ALA A 73 5.78 1.97 -0.78
C ALA A 73 4.65 1.64 0.24
N GLY A 74 3.40 1.80 -0.20
CA GLY A 74 2.20 1.47 0.57
C GLY A 74 1.52 2.61 1.30
N VAL A 75 1.80 3.86 0.93
CA VAL A 75 1.12 5.02 1.53
C VAL A 75 -0.22 5.33 0.83
N PHE A 76 -0.49 4.79 -0.37
CA PHE A 76 -1.56 5.33 -1.23
C PHE A 76 -2.57 4.33 -1.82
N MET A 77 -2.68 3.09 -1.33
CA MET A 77 -3.76 2.15 -1.71
C MET A 77 -4.42 1.49 -0.49
N ASN A 78 -5.70 1.14 -0.64
CA ASN A 78 -6.61 0.68 0.41
C ASN A 78 -6.05 -0.53 1.19
N ALA A 79 -6.15 -0.49 2.52
CA ALA A 79 -5.41 -1.34 3.45
C ALA A 79 -5.70 -2.85 3.35
N ARG A 80 -6.76 -3.27 2.66
CA ARG A 80 -7.14 -4.70 2.51
C ARG A 80 -6.61 -5.34 1.23
N ASP A 81 -6.57 -4.63 0.11
CA ASP A 81 -6.04 -5.16 -1.16
C ASP A 81 -4.50 -5.14 -1.18
N TRP A 82 -3.91 -4.29 -0.36
CA TRP A 82 -2.47 -4.09 -0.25
C TRP A 82 -1.71 -5.31 0.28
N GLN A 83 -2.21 -6.08 1.27
CA GLN A 83 -1.42 -7.17 1.85
C GLN A 83 -1.09 -8.28 0.85
N THR A 84 -2.03 -8.66 0.00
CA THR A 84 -1.87 -9.79 -0.92
C THR A 84 -1.02 -9.42 -2.14
N VAL A 85 -1.24 -8.23 -2.70
CA VAL A 85 -0.48 -7.75 -3.88
C VAL A 85 0.93 -7.32 -3.49
N ARG A 86 1.11 -6.66 -2.33
CA ARG A 86 2.43 -6.25 -1.84
C ARG A 86 3.37 -7.42 -1.59
N ASN A 87 2.90 -8.47 -0.93
CA ASN A 87 3.77 -9.60 -0.59
C ASN A 87 4.24 -10.34 -1.85
N LYS A 88 3.35 -10.49 -2.83
CA LYS A 88 3.71 -11.07 -4.13
C LYS A 88 4.64 -10.15 -4.91
N ALA A 89 4.32 -8.87 -4.99
CA ALA A 89 5.06 -7.95 -5.81
C ALA A 89 6.45 -7.67 -5.25
N VAL A 90 6.62 -7.40 -3.95
CA VAL A 90 7.97 -7.19 -3.39
C VAL A 90 8.81 -8.48 -3.45
N SER A 91 8.19 -9.66 -3.32
CA SER A 91 8.89 -10.94 -3.52
C SER A 91 9.32 -11.17 -4.97
N ILE A 92 8.43 -10.92 -5.95
CA ILE A 92 8.74 -10.99 -7.40
C ILE A 92 9.83 -9.98 -7.76
N VAL A 93 9.72 -8.78 -7.22
CA VAL A 93 10.65 -7.68 -7.38
C VAL A 93 12.04 -8.05 -6.83
N ALA A 94 12.10 -8.57 -5.60
CA ALA A 94 13.34 -9.00 -4.98
C ALA A 94 14.02 -10.16 -5.72
N GLN A 95 13.24 -11.09 -6.27
CA GLN A 95 13.78 -12.15 -7.14
C GLN A 95 14.29 -11.61 -8.49
N SER A 96 13.59 -10.65 -9.08
CA SER A 96 13.95 -10.04 -10.36
C SER A 96 15.23 -9.21 -10.28
N PHE A 97 15.48 -8.53 -9.14
CA PHE A 97 16.70 -7.75 -8.91
C PHE A 97 17.97 -8.56 -8.92
N ARG A 98 17.93 -9.77 -8.34
CA ARG A 98 19.09 -10.66 -8.29
C ARG A 98 19.53 -11.04 -9.70
N TYR A 99 18.59 -11.25 -10.62
CA TYR A 99 18.89 -11.59 -12.01
C TYR A 99 19.53 -10.40 -12.75
N ARG A 100 18.99 -9.18 -12.58
CA ARG A 100 19.50 -7.98 -13.27
C ARG A 100 20.68 -7.30 -12.56
N ASN A 101 20.98 -7.70 -11.33
CA ASN A 101 22.02 -7.13 -10.47
C ASN A 101 21.89 -5.60 -10.35
N LEU A 102 20.71 -5.17 -9.90
CA LEU A 102 20.35 -3.77 -9.69
C LEU A 102 20.63 -3.33 -8.25
N ILE A 103 20.70 -2.02 -8.05
CA ILE A 103 20.74 -1.38 -6.73
C ILE A 103 19.34 -0.83 -6.45
N THR A 104 18.62 -1.43 -5.52
CA THR A 104 17.26 -1.03 -5.20
C THR A 104 17.18 -0.40 -3.83
N PHE A 105 16.51 0.76 -3.74
CA PHE A 105 16.11 1.35 -2.47
C PHE A 105 14.59 1.43 -2.33
N ILE A 106 14.07 0.98 -1.20
CA ILE A 106 12.65 1.05 -0.88
C ILE A 106 12.48 1.95 0.34
N THR A 107 11.48 2.83 0.35
CA THR A 107 11.11 3.59 1.54
C THR A 107 9.73 3.19 2.05
N VAL A 108 9.61 3.01 3.37
CA VAL A 108 8.34 2.66 4.03
C VAL A 108 8.19 3.42 5.35
N PRO A 109 6.96 3.69 5.81
CA PRO A 109 6.74 4.37 7.08
C PRO A 109 7.09 3.50 8.30
N LYS A 110 6.88 2.19 8.20
CA LYS A 110 7.07 1.22 9.29
C LYS A 110 7.71 -0.06 8.77
N TRP A 111 8.44 -0.77 9.62
CA TRP A 111 9.09 -2.04 9.24
C TRP A 111 8.09 -3.16 8.95
N ASN A 112 7.00 -3.22 9.72
CA ASN A 112 5.97 -4.26 9.61
C ASN A 112 5.18 -4.23 8.30
N TYR A 113 5.41 -3.22 7.48
CA TYR A 113 4.83 -3.08 6.16
C TYR A 113 5.43 -4.10 5.18
N ILE A 114 6.71 -4.47 5.36
CA ILE A 114 7.35 -5.51 4.57
C ILE A 114 7.06 -6.87 5.22
N ASP A 115 6.71 -7.88 4.43
CA ASP A 115 6.47 -9.24 4.92
C ASP A 115 7.78 -9.94 5.33
N ALA A 116 7.66 -11.01 6.12
CA ALA A 116 8.81 -11.70 6.70
C ALA A 116 9.75 -12.32 5.64
N GLN A 117 9.22 -12.83 4.52
CA GLN A 117 10.05 -13.45 3.48
C GLN A 117 10.89 -12.40 2.76
N THR A 118 10.26 -11.27 2.43
CA THR A 118 10.96 -10.13 1.82
C THR A 118 12.03 -9.54 2.74
N ARG A 119 11.82 -9.52 4.08
CA ARG A 119 12.82 -9.01 5.03
C ARG A 119 14.15 -9.75 4.94
N GLY A 120 14.12 -11.06 4.74
CA GLY A 120 15.33 -11.88 4.56
C GLY A 120 16.12 -11.57 3.29
N LEU A 121 15.53 -10.83 2.33
CA LEU A 121 16.20 -10.41 1.10
C LEU A 121 16.87 -9.03 1.24
N ILE A 122 16.57 -8.28 2.31
CA ILE A 122 17.13 -6.95 2.54
C ILE A 122 18.60 -7.09 2.92
N ASN A 123 19.48 -6.35 2.22
CA ASN A 123 20.92 -6.38 2.50
C ASN A 123 21.35 -5.25 3.42
N ILE A 124 20.64 -4.12 3.43
CA ILE A 124 20.95 -2.98 4.28
C ILE A 124 19.68 -2.28 4.75
N PHE A 125 19.63 -1.92 6.02
CA PHE A 125 18.48 -1.37 6.69
C PHE A 125 18.82 -0.01 7.31
N PHE A 126 18.00 1.00 7.01
CA PHE A 126 18.13 2.37 7.49
C PHE A 126 16.92 2.74 8.34
N GLU A 127 17.12 2.95 9.63
CA GLU A 127 16.06 3.36 10.57
C GLU A 127 16.20 4.83 10.89
N ALA A 128 15.18 5.64 10.59
CA ALA A 128 15.20 7.06 10.87
C ALA A 128 15.38 7.32 12.37
N THR A 129 16.20 8.33 12.68
CA THR A 129 16.34 8.83 14.04
C THR A 129 15.41 10.02 14.30
N LYS A 130 15.56 10.68 15.45
CA LYS A 130 14.86 11.94 15.74
C LYS A 130 15.40 13.10 14.89
N GLU A 131 16.63 13.01 14.42
CA GLU A 131 17.24 14.02 13.53
C GLU A 131 16.95 13.65 12.07
N GLN A 132 16.39 14.60 11.32
CA GLN A 132 16.07 14.43 9.91
C GLN A 132 17.35 14.18 9.09
N GLY A 133 17.31 13.22 8.16
CA GLY A 133 18.48 12.87 7.34
C GLY A 133 19.52 11.99 8.05
N VAL A 134 19.34 11.72 9.35
CA VAL A 134 20.19 10.82 10.13
C VAL A 134 19.48 9.49 10.37
N PHE A 135 20.15 8.40 9.98
CA PHE A 135 19.62 7.06 10.03
C PHE A 135 20.56 6.13 10.80
N LYS A 136 20.00 5.24 11.61
CA LYS A 136 20.74 4.06 12.08
C LYS A 136 20.91 3.10 10.93
N VAL A 137 22.10 2.53 10.78
CA VAL A 137 22.38 1.55 9.72
C VAL A 137 22.51 0.18 10.34
N LYS A 138 21.80 -0.80 9.80
CA LYS A 138 21.87 -2.18 10.24
C LYS A 138 21.94 -3.11 9.04
N LEU A 139 22.60 -4.24 9.22
CA LEU A 139 22.65 -5.34 8.27
C LEU A 139 21.75 -6.46 8.82
N PRO A 140 20.75 -6.91 8.05
CA PRO A 140 20.02 -8.11 8.40
C PRO A 140 20.93 -9.34 8.32
N GLU A 141 20.95 -10.13 9.39
CA GLU A 141 21.67 -11.39 9.50
C GLU A 141 20.70 -12.48 9.96
N PRO A 142 20.76 -13.71 9.42
CA PRO A 142 19.87 -14.78 9.85
C PRO A 142 20.04 -15.07 11.35
N ASN A 143 18.95 -15.16 12.10
CA ASN A 143 19.03 -15.54 13.51
C ASN A 143 19.35 -17.05 13.63
N PRO A 144 20.52 -17.44 14.20
CA PRO A 144 20.88 -18.85 14.36
C PRO A 144 19.98 -19.58 15.37
N PHE A 145 19.24 -18.86 16.21
CA PHE A 145 18.39 -19.43 17.26
C PHE A 145 16.91 -19.49 16.90
N ARG A 146 16.45 -18.70 15.93
CA ARG A 146 15.02 -18.63 15.52
C ARG A 146 14.88 -18.57 14.02
N LYS A 147 14.34 -19.64 13.44
CA LYS A 147 14.13 -19.76 12.00
C LYS A 147 13.10 -18.73 11.52
N GLY A 148 13.49 -17.87 10.59
CA GLY A 148 12.60 -16.85 10.00
C GLY A 148 12.59 -15.49 10.72
N GLU A 149 13.43 -15.29 11.74
CA GLU A 149 13.72 -13.97 12.30
C GLU A 149 15.15 -13.55 11.88
N ASP A 150 15.33 -12.27 11.55
CA ASP A 150 16.65 -11.71 11.26
C ASP A 150 17.12 -10.82 12.42
N PHE A 151 18.40 -10.92 12.78
CA PHE A 151 19.07 -9.93 13.62
C PHE A 151 19.44 -8.72 12.79
N LEU A 152 19.22 -7.53 13.34
CA LEU A 152 19.67 -6.29 12.74
C LEU A 152 20.96 -5.83 13.43
N VAL A 153 22.10 -6.09 12.79
CA VAL A 153 23.43 -5.86 13.36
C VAL A 153 24.04 -4.57 12.81
N TYR A 154 24.70 -3.78 13.67
CA TYR A 154 25.41 -2.58 13.21
C TYR A 154 26.66 -2.97 12.39
N PRO A 155 26.86 -2.39 11.19
CA PRO A 155 28.02 -2.70 10.36
C PRO A 155 29.33 -2.28 11.04
N ARG A 156 30.36 -3.09 10.85
CA ARG A 156 31.73 -2.82 11.31
C ARG A 156 32.60 -2.52 10.10
N VAL A 157 33.32 -1.40 10.13
CA VAL A 157 34.22 -0.99 9.04
C VAL A 157 35.63 -0.83 9.56
N GLN A 158 36.61 -1.26 8.78
CA GLN A 158 38.02 -1.00 9.05
C GLN A 158 38.35 0.39 8.52
N VAL A 159 38.79 1.27 9.41
CA VAL A 159 39.32 2.59 9.03
C VAL A 159 40.85 2.52 9.04
N PRO A 160 41.50 2.97 7.94
CA PRO A 160 42.94 3.17 7.95
C PRO A 160 43.31 4.14 9.07
N ASN A 161 44.32 3.77 9.85
CA ASN A 161 44.88 4.66 10.87
C ASN A 161 46.29 5.03 10.38
N LEU A 162 46.52 6.29 9.99
CA LEU A 162 47.80 6.72 9.38
C LEU A 162 48.98 6.22 10.22
N GLY A 163 49.75 5.26 9.68
CA GLY A 163 50.94 4.69 10.33
C GLY A 163 50.71 3.57 11.35
N TYR A 164 49.47 3.14 11.60
CA TYR A 164 49.13 2.10 12.58
C TYR A 164 48.25 1.01 11.99
N ARG A 165 48.07 -0.11 12.73
CA ARG A 165 47.09 -1.15 12.37
C ARG A 165 45.70 -0.53 12.23
N ALA A 166 45.01 -0.90 11.15
CA ALA A 166 43.64 -0.46 10.89
C ALA A 166 42.74 -0.74 12.10
N ARG A 167 41.91 0.25 12.45
CA ARG A 167 40.97 0.12 13.56
C ARG A 167 39.60 -0.27 13.03
N THR A 168 38.95 -1.23 13.69
CA THR A 168 37.54 -1.56 13.40
C THR A 168 36.63 -0.63 14.20
N ILE A 169 35.76 0.11 13.51
CA ILE A 169 34.72 0.94 14.12
C ILE A 169 33.33 0.39 13.80
N THR A 170 32.42 0.48 14.76
CA THR A 170 31.00 0.15 14.56
C THR A 170 30.25 1.40 14.11
N VAL A 171 29.68 1.36 12.91
CA VAL A 171 28.89 2.47 12.36
C VAL A 171 27.46 2.33 12.84
N LYS A 172 27.09 3.13 13.84
CA LYS A 172 25.73 3.13 14.39
C LYS A 172 24.76 3.94 13.55
N THR A 173 25.21 5.10 13.09
CA THR A 173 24.41 6.07 12.35
C THR A 173 25.17 6.59 11.14
N VAL A 174 24.41 7.03 10.13
CA VAL A 174 24.91 7.77 8.97
C VAL A 174 24.02 9.00 8.77
N LYS A 175 24.64 10.09 8.33
CA LYS A 175 23.96 11.31 7.91
C LYS A 175 24.07 11.40 6.40
N PHE A 176 22.94 11.47 5.72
CA PHE A 176 22.92 11.67 4.27
C PHE A 176 22.95 13.15 3.94
N SER A 177 23.67 13.50 2.88
CA SER A 177 23.60 14.82 2.29
C SER A 177 22.34 14.94 1.42
N LEU A 178 22.02 16.14 0.96
CA LEU A 178 20.96 16.31 -0.04
C LEU A 178 21.48 15.86 -1.41
N PRO A 179 20.64 15.21 -2.23
CA PRO A 179 21.01 14.92 -3.61
C PRO A 179 21.17 16.22 -4.43
N PRO A 180 21.76 16.15 -5.63
CA PRO A 180 21.87 17.31 -6.51
C PRO A 180 20.51 17.99 -6.75
N GLN A 181 20.50 19.33 -6.81
CA GLN A 181 19.26 20.10 -6.89
C GLN A 181 18.38 19.71 -8.08
N TRP A 182 18.97 19.48 -9.26
CA TRP A 182 18.21 19.05 -10.45
C TRP A 182 17.45 17.73 -10.24
N LEU A 183 18.00 16.82 -9.44
CA LEU A 183 17.38 15.54 -9.13
C LEU A 183 16.24 15.74 -8.12
N ILE A 184 16.41 16.65 -7.17
CA ILE A 184 15.34 17.06 -6.24
C ILE A 184 14.16 17.65 -7.01
N ASP A 185 14.43 18.62 -7.88
CA ASP A 185 13.38 19.36 -8.60
C ASP A 185 12.58 18.40 -9.50
N SER A 186 13.28 17.54 -10.26
CA SER A 186 12.64 16.54 -11.11
C SER A 186 11.86 15.48 -10.33
N TYR A 187 12.35 15.09 -9.16
CA TYR A 187 11.66 14.18 -8.24
C TYR A 187 10.37 14.80 -7.69
N GLU A 188 10.43 16.01 -7.14
CA GLU A 188 9.25 16.67 -6.55
C GLU A 188 8.19 16.95 -7.61
N GLN A 189 8.59 17.37 -8.82
CA GLN A 189 7.66 17.54 -9.94
C GLN A 189 6.92 16.24 -10.26
N LYS A 190 7.64 15.11 -10.32
CA LYS A 190 7.04 13.80 -10.57
C LYS A 190 6.11 13.39 -9.43
N ARG A 191 6.57 13.57 -8.18
CA ARG A 191 5.82 13.24 -6.97
C ARG A 191 4.49 13.98 -6.89
N ASP A 192 4.50 15.29 -7.15
CA ASP A 192 3.30 16.12 -7.16
C ASP A 192 2.30 15.66 -8.23
N GLY A 193 2.80 15.28 -9.41
CA GLY A 193 1.98 14.70 -10.48
C GLY A 193 1.28 13.43 -10.04
N GLU A 194 2.02 12.50 -9.43
CA GLU A 194 1.49 11.23 -8.92
C GLU A 194 0.48 11.42 -7.78
N ILE A 195 0.78 12.32 -6.83
CA ILE A 195 -0.15 12.65 -5.74
C ILE A 195 -1.46 13.19 -6.31
N ARG A 196 -1.41 14.11 -7.29
CA ARG A 196 -2.60 14.68 -7.92
C ARG A 196 -3.40 13.63 -8.68
N LYS A 197 -2.74 12.74 -9.43
CA LYS A 197 -3.39 11.63 -10.15
C LYS A 197 -4.17 10.74 -9.17
N LYS A 198 -3.50 10.30 -8.09
CA LYS A 198 -4.12 9.45 -7.05
C LYS A 198 -5.26 10.15 -6.31
N GLN A 199 -5.14 11.45 -5.99
CA GLN A 199 -6.23 12.21 -5.37
C GLN A 199 -7.49 12.25 -6.26
N LYS A 200 -7.32 12.44 -7.57
CA LYS A 200 -8.45 12.39 -8.53
C LYS A 200 -9.08 11.01 -8.60
N ASP A 201 -8.28 9.95 -8.54
CA ASP A 201 -8.78 8.56 -8.53
C ASP A 201 -9.62 8.28 -7.28
N VAL A 202 -9.13 8.70 -6.10
CA VAL A 202 -9.87 8.58 -4.83
C VAL A 202 -11.19 9.36 -4.90
N GLN A 203 -11.18 10.60 -5.40
CA GLN A 203 -12.40 11.39 -5.59
C GLN A 203 -13.40 10.64 -6.49
N ARG A 204 -12.95 10.06 -7.61
CA ARG A 204 -13.80 9.29 -8.52
C ARG A 204 -14.39 8.03 -7.87
N MET A 205 -13.59 7.33 -7.05
CA MET A 205 -14.05 6.16 -6.29
C MET A 205 -15.13 6.56 -5.28
N LEU A 206 -14.92 7.64 -4.54
CA LEU A 206 -15.91 8.16 -3.57
C LEU A 206 -17.21 8.56 -4.27
N HIS A 207 -17.14 9.24 -5.41
CA HIS A 207 -18.32 9.59 -6.20
C HIS A 207 -19.09 8.35 -6.68
N THR A 208 -18.38 7.32 -7.16
CA THR A 208 -19.00 6.05 -7.60
C THR A 208 -19.68 5.30 -6.45
N VAL A 209 -19.09 5.32 -5.25
CA VAL A 209 -19.69 4.69 -4.06
C VAL A 209 -20.94 5.47 -3.62
N SER A 210 -20.89 6.81 -3.63
CA SER A 210 -22.04 7.66 -3.30
C SER A 210 -23.18 7.55 -4.31
N SER A 211 -22.91 7.35 -5.61
CA SER A 211 -23.96 7.13 -6.62
C SER A 211 -24.61 5.76 -6.49
N LYS A 212 -23.84 4.69 -6.25
CA LYS A 212 -24.39 3.35 -5.98
C LYS A 212 -25.25 3.31 -4.71
N GLN A 213 -24.86 4.03 -3.65
CA GLN A 213 -25.68 4.17 -2.44
C GLN A 213 -26.96 4.99 -2.66
N LYS A 214 -27.00 5.90 -3.66
CA LYS A 214 -28.22 6.63 -4.04
C LYS A 214 -29.17 5.76 -4.88
N GLU A 215 -28.64 4.89 -5.74
CA GLU A 215 -29.46 3.96 -6.54
C GLU A 215 -30.09 2.83 -5.71
N GLU A 216 -29.44 2.37 -4.63
CA GLU A 216 -30.05 1.39 -3.71
C GLU A 216 -31.15 1.98 -2.80
N VAL A 217 -31.30 3.31 -2.75
CA VAL A 217 -32.30 3.98 -1.93
C VAL A 217 -33.47 4.47 -2.79
N LYS A 218 -34.38 3.53 -3.16
CA LYS A 218 -35.88 3.60 -3.24
C LYS A 218 -36.52 3.00 -4.52
N PRO A 219 -37.64 2.25 -4.42
CA PRO A 219 -38.90 2.79 -3.89
C PRO A 219 -39.53 2.08 -2.67
N LYS A 220 -40.24 2.96 -1.93
CA LYS A 220 -41.26 2.80 -0.88
C LYS A 220 -41.80 1.37 -0.70
N ARG A 221 -41.71 0.86 0.54
CA ARG A 221 -42.53 -0.26 1.06
C ARG A 221 -43.96 -0.11 0.53
N LYS A 222 -44.47 -1.12 -0.19
CA LYS A 222 -45.92 -1.25 -0.43
C LYS A 222 -46.61 -1.11 0.92
N ILE A 223 -47.58 -0.19 1.00
CA ILE A 223 -48.36 0.03 2.21
C ILE A 223 -48.91 -1.32 2.65
N ASN A 224 -48.64 -1.74 3.89
CA ASN A 224 -49.14 -3.01 4.41
C ASN A 224 -50.69 -2.95 4.37
N PRO A 225 -51.38 -3.86 3.67
CA PRO A 225 -52.84 -3.87 3.63
C PRO A 225 -53.48 -4.01 5.02
N ASN A 226 -52.76 -4.55 6.01
CA ASN A 226 -53.20 -4.70 7.40
C ASN A 226 -52.74 -3.56 8.33
N SER A 227 -52.25 -2.44 7.81
CA SER A 227 -52.01 -1.26 8.64
C SER A 227 -53.34 -0.75 9.20
N ILE A 228 -53.40 -0.48 10.51
CA ILE A 228 -54.59 0.03 11.21
C ILE A 228 -55.20 1.26 10.51
N LYS A 229 -54.38 2.06 9.81
CA LYS A 229 -54.82 3.24 9.05
C LYS A 229 -55.62 2.93 7.77
N ASN A 230 -55.65 1.67 7.30
CA ASN A 230 -56.35 1.21 6.10
C ASN A 230 -57.55 0.30 6.38
N LEU A 231 -57.80 -0.04 7.65
CA LEU A 231 -59.01 -0.78 8.02
C LEU A 231 -60.20 0.17 7.85
N LYS A 232 -61.13 -0.18 6.96
CA LYS A 232 -62.42 0.53 6.88
C LYS A 232 -63.12 0.40 8.24
N HIS A 233 -63.54 1.52 8.83
CA HIS A 233 -64.40 1.48 10.00
C HIS A 233 -65.65 0.66 9.66
N VAL A 234 -65.88 -0.41 10.41
CA VAL A 234 -67.11 -1.20 10.35
C VAL A 234 -68.21 -0.33 10.98
N ASN A 235 -68.76 0.59 10.19
CA ASN A 235 -69.93 1.36 10.59
C ASN A 235 -70.91 1.58 9.43
N ASP A 236 -70.97 0.64 8.49
CA ASP A 236 -72.12 0.51 7.61
C ASP A 236 -73.11 -0.50 8.22
N ARG A 237 -73.95 -0.01 9.14
CA ARG A 237 -75.18 -0.67 9.61
C ARG A 237 -76.23 -0.86 8.50
N LYS A 238 -75.83 -1.03 7.23
CA LYS A 238 -76.73 -1.21 6.08
C LYS A 238 -76.60 -2.55 5.36
N ILE A 239 -75.71 -3.45 5.80
CA ILE A 239 -75.52 -4.77 5.15
C ILE A 239 -76.23 -5.92 5.89
N ILE A 240 -76.77 -5.68 7.09
CA ILE A 240 -77.44 -6.75 7.87
C ILE A 240 -78.89 -6.97 7.41
N ASP A 241 -79.59 -5.94 6.90
CA ASP A 241 -81.01 -6.09 6.54
C ASP A 241 -81.27 -6.78 5.19
N SER A 242 -80.35 -6.72 4.22
CA SER A 242 -80.57 -7.36 2.90
C SER A 242 -80.42 -8.88 2.91
N ASN A 243 -79.78 -9.45 3.93
CA ASN A 243 -79.62 -10.91 4.08
C ASN A 243 -80.68 -11.55 4.97
N LEU A 244 -81.38 -10.77 5.81
CA LEU A 244 -82.53 -11.25 6.59
C LEU A 244 -83.81 -11.36 5.75
N GLU A 245 -84.04 -10.44 4.80
CA GLU A 245 -85.16 -10.54 3.85
C GLU A 245 -85.00 -11.71 2.87
N ARG A 246 -83.78 -11.99 2.39
CA ARG A 246 -83.53 -13.14 1.49
C ARG A 246 -83.73 -14.50 2.15
N LYS A 247 -83.56 -14.61 3.47
CA LYS A 247 -83.80 -15.87 4.20
C LYS A 247 -85.29 -16.14 4.48
N ARG A 248 -86.16 -15.12 4.57
CA ARG A 248 -87.61 -15.32 4.71
C ARG A 248 -88.28 -15.77 3.41
N VAL A 249 -87.84 -15.24 2.26
CA VAL A 249 -88.43 -15.60 0.95
C VAL A 249 -88.14 -17.06 0.54
N ILE A 250 -87.05 -17.65 1.04
CA ILE A 250 -86.69 -19.05 0.73
C ILE A 250 -87.45 -20.05 1.64
N SER A 251 -87.81 -19.68 2.87
CA SER A 251 -88.58 -20.56 3.75
C SER A 251 -90.07 -20.64 3.41
N GLU A 252 -90.66 -19.59 2.82
CA GLU A 252 -92.09 -19.59 2.43
C GLU A 252 -92.33 -20.31 1.10
N LYS A 253 -91.40 -20.23 0.13
CA LYS A 253 -91.51 -20.97 -1.16
C LYS A 253 -91.28 -22.48 -1.06
N SER A 254 -90.84 -22.98 0.09
CA SER A 254 -90.60 -24.40 0.32
C SER A 254 -91.81 -25.13 0.95
N LEU A 255 -92.88 -24.40 1.29
CA LEU A 255 -94.09 -24.96 1.92
C LEU A 255 -95.35 -24.91 1.02
N GLU A 256 -95.25 -24.38 -0.20
CA GLU A 256 -96.36 -24.39 -1.18
C GLU A 256 -96.20 -25.46 -2.28
N ASN A 257 -95.20 -26.35 -2.20
CA ASN A 257 -94.98 -27.42 -3.19
C ASN A 257 -94.79 -28.81 -2.54
N LEU A 258 -95.60 -29.13 -1.53
CA LEU A 258 -95.85 -30.50 -1.05
C LEU A 258 -97.32 -30.66 -0.68
#